data_AF-A0A2P8WDN9-F1
#
_entry.id   AF-A0A2P8WDN9-F1
#
_cell.length_a   1.000
_cell.length_b   1.000
_cell.length_c   1.000
_cell.angle_alpha   90.00
_cell.angle_beta   90.00
_cell.angle_gamma   90.00
#
_symmetry.space_group_name_H-M   'P 1'
#
loop_
_entity.id
_entity.type
_entity.pdbx_description
1 polymer ?
#
loop_
_entity_poly.entity_id
_entity_poly.type
_entity_poly.pdbx_seq_one_letter_code
_entity_poly.pdbx_strand_id
1 'polypeptide(L)'
;QGDGEVSGTAIEMGASVTVSTAIREGLGAQVKSPQFEGGDQLKALAPEEFYATTGIPIKQAGEIPPYYTYLKSEVIEPLSNLSEDLTLAARNALIDMVDYLVENHGLTREQAYVVASVAADLRIGQLVDVPNYLVSAVLPLTIFDQPATSRSVEVAKVSAE
;
A
#
# COMPACT_ATOMS: atom_id res chain seq x y z
N GLN A 1 -5.20 10.34 5.08
CA GLN A 1 -4.67 9.95 3.77
C GLN A 1 -3.88 8.69 3.97
N GLY A 2 -4.09 7.65 3.15
CA GLY A 2 -3.29 6.44 3.21
C GLY A 2 -1.94 6.66 2.54
N ASP A 3 -0.94 5.85 2.89
CA ASP A 3 0.40 5.99 2.32
C ASP A 3 0.39 5.79 0.80
N GLY A 4 1.11 6.67 0.11
CA GLY A 4 1.29 6.65 -1.35
C GLY A 4 0.28 7.48 -2.14
N GLU A 5 -0.82 7.93 -1.54
CA GLU A 5 -1.84 8.76 -2.23
C GLU A 5 -2.27 8.17 -3.58
N VAL A 6 -2.52 6.87 -3.60
CA VAL A 6 -2.52 6.10 -4.85
C VAL A 6 -3.63 6.48 -5.83
N SER A 7 -4.70 7.15 -5.36
CA SER A 7 -5.76 7.74 -6.22
C SER A 7 -5.44 9.15 -6.74
N GLY A 8 -4.31 9.73 -6.33
CA GLY A 8 -3.86 11.07 -6.69
C GLY A 8 -4.43 12.21 -5.85
N THR A 9 -5.37 11.92 -4.94
CA THR A 9 -5.96 12.88 -3.99
C THR A 9 -6.29 12.22 -2.67
N ALA A 10 -6.37 13.00 -1.60
CA ALA A 10 -6.81 12.54 -0.28
C ALA A 10 -8.30 12.81 -0.03
N ILE A 11 -8.72 12.71 1.24
CA ILE A 11 -9.93 13.40 1.70
C ILE A 11 -9.57 14.88 1.86
N GLU A 12 -9.92 15.68 0.86
CA GLU A 12 -9.59 17.10 0.83
C GLU A 12 -10.51 17.92 1.73
N MET A 13 -9.94 18.79 2.58
CA MET A 13 -10.70 19.67 3.46
C MET A 13 -10.00 21.00 3.72
N GLY A 14 -10.79 22.04 4.00
CA GLY A 14 -10.26 23.30 4.53
C GLY A 14 -9.81 23.13 5.99
N ALA A 15 -8.70 23.77 6.35
CA ALA A 15 -8.17 23.73 7.72
C ALA A 15 -7.73 25.14 8.17
N SER A 16 -7.84 25.38 9.48
CA SER A 16 -7.17 26.50 10.15
C SER A 16 -6.11 25.93 11.09
N VAL A 17 -4.85 26.35 10.90
CA VAL A 17 -3.71 25.79 11.64
C VAL A 17 -3.01 26.92 12.39
N THR A 18 -2.73 26.71 13.68
CA THR A 18 -1.88 27.60 14.47
C THR A 18 -0.46 27.06 14.47
N VAL A 19 0.51 27.87 14.07
CA VAL A 19 1.93 27.49 14.01
C VAL A 19 2.80 28.47 14.78
N SER A 20 3.91 27.98 15.31
CA SER A 20 4.99 28.80 15.87
C SER A 20 6.23 28.64 15.00
N THR A 21 6.93 29.73 14.75
CA THR A 21 8.12 29.75 13.90
C THR A 21 9.30 30.35 14.64
N ALA A 22 10.48 29.78 14.44
CA ALA A 22 11.73 30.26 15.02
C ALA A 22 12.89 30.00 14.05
N ILE A 23 13.87 30.89 14.05
CA ILE A 23 15.13 30.69 13.31
C ILE A 23 16.07 29.87 14.18
N ARG A 24 16.62 28.79 13.63
CA ARG A 24 17.65 27.98 14.29
C ARG A 24 19.02 28.34 13.70
N GLU A 25 19.71 29.29 14.33
CA GLU A 25 21.01 29.78 13.87
C GLU A 25 22.05 28.64 13.74
N GLY A 26 22.83 28.67 12.66
CA GLY A 26 23.89 27.70 12.40
C GLY A 26 23.45 26.32 11.90
N LEU A 27 22.15 25.96 11.94
CA LEU A 27 21.69 24.63 11.56
C LEU A 27 21.55 24.38 10.06
N GLY A 28 21.63 25.40 9.20
CA GLY A 28 21.60 25.21 7.74
C GLY A 28 22.75 24.34 7.21
N ALA A 29 23.84 24.20 7.99
CA ALA A 29 24.91 23.27 7.67
C ALA A 29 24.50 21.79 7.85
N GLN A 30 23.56 21.50 8.75
CA GLN A 30 23.16 20.15 9.16
C GLN A 30 21.82 19.71 8.56
N VAL A 31 20.86 20.63 8.45
CA VAL A 31 19.51 20.34 7.92
C VAL A 31 19.50 20.62 6.42
N LYS A 32 19.60 19.56 5.60
CA LYS A 32 19.63 19.65 4.13
C LYS A 32 18.28 19.40 3.45
N SER A 33 17.36 18.80 4.18
CA SER A 33 15.99 18.52 3.77
C SER A 33 15.06 18.75 4.97
N PRO A 34 13.74 18.95 4.76
CA PRO A 34 12.79 19.01 5.86
C PRO A 34 12.91 17.80 6.78
N GLN A 35 12.88 18.07 8.08
CA GLN A 35 12.92 17.07 9.14
C GLN A 35 11.78 17.37 10.10
N PHE A 36 11.19 16.34 10.67
CA PHE A 36 10.17 16.47 11.70
C PHE A 36 10.55 15.57 12.87
N GLU A 37 10.14 15.99 14.06
CA GLU A 37 10.27 15.22 15.29
C GLU A 37 8.88 15.08 15.90
N GLY A 38 8.63 13.93 16.52
CA GLY A 38 7.38 13.59 17.17
C GLY A 38 7.65 12.67 18.35
N GLY A 39 6.60 12.33 19.07
CA GLY A 39 6.59 11.35 20.15
C GLY A 39 5.73 10.14 19.79
N ASP A 40 4.99 9.63 20.78
CA ASP A 40 4.17 8.41 20.64
C ASP A 40 2.93 8.57 19.74
N GLN A 41 2.71 9.73 19.12
CA GLN A 41 1.54 9.96 18.26
C GLN A 41 1.47 8.96 17.09
N LEU A 42 2.62 8.50 16.58
CA LEU A 42 2.65 7.48 15.53
C LEU A 42 2.10 6.12 15.99
N LYS A 43 2.25 5.77 17.28
CA LYS A 43 1.70 4.52 17.82
C LYS A 43 0.17 4.58 17.91
N ALA A 44 -0.38 5.75 18.20
CA ALA A 44 -1.83 5.96 18.23
C ALA A 44 -2.49 5.88 16.85
N LEU A 45 -1.69 6.00 15.77
CA LEU A 45 -2.16 5.87 14.39
C LEU A 45 -2.05 4.43 13.85
N ALA A 46 -1.29 3.56 14.52
CA ALA A 46 -1.17 2.17 14.11
C ALA A 46 -2.47 1.40 14.39
N PRO A 47 -2.95 0.55 13.46
CA PRO A 47 -4.18 -0.19 13.66
C PRO A 47 -4.03 -1.28 14.73
N GLU A 48 -5.05 -1.44 15.58
CA GLU A 48 -5.15 -2.54 16.54
C GLU A 48 -5.50 -3.86 15.83
N GLU A 49 -6.39 -3.80 14.84
CA GLU A 49 -6.81 -4.91 13.99
C GLU A 49 -6.62 -4.53 12.52
N PHE A 50 -5.95 -5.37 11.75
CA PHE A 50 -5.65 -5.08 10.34
C PHE A 50 -5.63 -6.33 9.47
N TYR A 51 -5.88 -6.13 8.19
CA TYR A 51 -5.58 -7.09 7.13
C TYR A 51 -4.41 -6.55 6.31
N ALA A 52 -3.52 -7.43 5.86
CA ALA A 52 -2.37 -7.04 5.04
C ALA A 52 -2.23 -7.94 3.82
N THR A 53 -2.01 -7.31 2.67
CA THR A 53 -1.58 -7.97 1.44
C THR A 53 -0.12 -7.63 1.18
N THR A 54 0.56 -8.48 0.43
CA THR A 54 1.99 -8.30 0.12
C THR A 54 2.22 -8.42 -1.37
N GLY A 55 3.07 -7.55 -1.91
CA GLY A 55 3.47 -7.56 -3.31
C GLY A 55 4.98 -7.67 -3.45
N ILE A 56 5.38 -8.42 -4.48
CA ILE A 56 6.75 -8.51 -5.01
C ILE A 56 6.70 -8.09 -6.50
N PRO A 57 7.83 -7.72 -7.14
CA PRO A 57 7.81 -7.13 -8.48
C PRO A 57 7.66 -8.15 -9.60
N ILE A 58 6.59 -8.94 -9.55
CA ILE A 58 6.20 -9.91 -10.56
C ILE A 58 5.05 -9.34 -11.40
N LYS A 59 5.11 -9.55 -12.71
CA LYS A 59 4.04 -9.20 -13.65
C LYS A 59 3.75 -10.37 -14.58
N GLN A 60 2.63 -10.32 -15.28
CA GLN A 60 2.36 -11.30 -16.32
C GLN A 60 3.34 -11.12 -17.50
N ALA A 61 3.75 -12.23 -18.13
CA ALA A 61 4.55 -12.16 -19.35
C ALA A 61 3.74 -11.47 -20.45
N GLY A 62 4.34 -10.49 -21.15
CA GLY A 62 3.65 -9.66 -22.14
C GLY A 62 2.90 -8.44 -21.55
N GLU A 63 2.68 -8.38 -20.23
CA GLU A 63 2.10 -7.18 -19.60
C GLU A 63 3.15 -6.06 -19.56
N ILE A 64 2.78 -4.86 -19.97
CA ILE A 64 3.59 -3.66 -19.73
C ILE A 64 2.84 -2.81 -18.70
N PRO A 65 3.36 -2.66 -17.46
CA PRO A 65 2.72 -1.81 -16.47
C PRO A 65 2.58 -0.38 -17.02
N PRO A 66 1.48 0.34 -16.75
CA PRO A 66 1.20 1.64 -17.37
C PRO A 66 2.30 2.71 -17.22
N TYR A 67 3.06 2.65 -16.12
CA TYR A 67 4.18 3.57 -15.84
C TYR A 67 5.48 3.21 -16.59
N TYR A 68 5.50 2.11 -17.35
CA TYR A 68 6.60 1.71 -18.23
C TYR A 68 6.30 1.89 -19.72
N THR A 69 5.10 2.34 -20.10
CA THR A 69 4.69 2.47 -21.51
C THR A 69 5.60 3.39 -22.33
N TYR A 70 6.35 4.29 -21.70
CA TYR A 70 7.23 5.28 -22.35
C TYR A 70 8.74 5.04 -22.14
N LEU A 71 9.15 4.01 -21.38
CA LEU A 71 10.55 3.75 -21.01
C LEU A 71 10.95 2.31 -21.35
N LYS A 72 11.59 2.11 -22.52
CA LYS A 72 12.19 0.82 -22.93
C LYS A 72 11.23 -0.38 -22.76
N SER A 73 9.93 -0.18 -23.05
CA SER A 73 8.88 -1.17 -22.85
C SER A 73 9.15 -2.50 -23.55
N GLU A 74 9.84 -2.48 -24.70
CA GLU A 74 10.25 -3.65 -25.48
C GLU A 74 11.11 -4.65 -24.68
N VAL A 75 11.93 -4.17 -23.73
CA VAL A 75 12.79 -5.01 -22.90
C VAL A 75 12.02 -5.57 -21.70
N ILE A 76 11.00 -4.85 -21.25
CA ILE A 76 10.19 -5.17 -20.06
C ILE A 76 9.08 -6.17 -20.39
N GLU A 77 8.47 -6.02 -21.56
CA GLU A 77 7.35 -6.85 -22.03
C GLU A 77 7.59 -8.36 -21.83
N PRO A 78 8.72 -8.97 -22.29
CA PRO A 78 8.93 -10.40 -22.14
C PRO A 78 9.25 -10.86 -20.71
N LEU A 79 9.59 -9.94 -19.80
CA LEU A 79 9.98 -10.29 -18.43
C LEU A 79 8.75 -10.62 -17.58
N SER A 80 8.89 -11.53 -16.62
CA SER A 80 7.85 -11.78 -15.59
C SER A 80 8.26 -11.25 -14.22
N ASN A 81 9.52 -10.86 -14.04
CA ASN A 81 10.05 -10.32 -12.79
C ASN A 81 10.90 -9.08 -13.12
N LEU A 82 10.59 -7.95 -12.46
CA LEU A 82 11.32 -6.70 -12.61
C LEU A 82 12.20 -6.49 -11.38
N SER A 83 13.51 -6.62 -11.58
CA SER A 83 14.48 -6.52 -10.48
C SER A 83 14.37 -5.17 -9.77
N GLU A 84 14.25 -5.22 -8.44
CA GLU A 84 14.31 -4.06 -7.54
C GLU A 84 13.22 -2.99 -7.85
N ASP A 85 12.13 -3.40 -8.49
CA ASP A 85 11.03 -2.51 -8.83
C ASP A 85 10.06 -2.35 -7.64
N LEU A 86 10.36 -1.37 -6.80
CA LEU A 86 9.50 -1.02 -5.66
C LEU A 86 8.08 -0.62 -6.09
N THR A 87 7.94 0.00 -7.27
CA THR A 87 6.65 0.51 -7.76
C THR A 87 5.73 -0.64 -8.13
N LEU A 88 6.26 -1.66 -8.82
CA LEU A 88 5.49 -2.86 -9.14
C LEU A 88 5.15 -3.67 -7.89
N ALA A 89 6.09 -3.81 -6.94
CA ALA A 89 5.79 -4.46 -5.66
C ALA A 89 4.65 -3.76 -4.90
N ALA A 90 4.68 -2.42 -4.83
CA ALA A 90 3.62 -1.63 -4.20
C ALA A 90 2.28 -1.74 -4.94
N ARG A 91 2.29 -1.69 -6.28
CA ARG A 91 1.09 -1.86 -7.11
C ARG A 91 0.44 -3.22 -6.87
N ASN A 92 1.24 -4.30 -6.83
CA ASN A 92 0.73 -5.64 -6.62
C ASN A 92 0.08 -5.79 -5.24
N ALA A 93 0.75 -5.30 -4.19
CA ALA A 93 0.17 -5.30 -2.84
C ALA A 93 -1.18 -4.55 -2.80
N LEU A 94 -1.27 -3.40 -3.46
CA LEU A 94 -2.49 -2.61 -3.51
C LEU A 94 -3.60 -3.28 -4.33
N ILE A 95 -3.29 -3.89 -5.47
CA ILE A 95 -4.28 -4.61 -6.30
C ILE A 95 -4.88 -5.77 -5.50
N ASP A 96 -4.04 -6.54 -4.80
CA ASP A 96 -4.50 -7.64 -3.96
C ASP A 96 -5.40 -7.12 -2.81
N MET A 97 -5.11 -5.94 -2.27
CA MET A 97 -5.96 -5.30 -1.25
C MET A 97 -7.32 -4.89 -1.83
N VAL A 98 -7.35 -4.36 -3.05
CA VAL A 98 -8.59 -4.04 -3.76
C VAL A 98 -9.41 -5.31 -4.00
N ASP A 99 -8.77 -6.39 -4.44
CA ASP A 99 -9.44 -7.68 -4.66
C ASP A 99 -10.00 -8.25 -3.36
N TYR A 100 -9.23 -8.20 -2.26
CA TYR A 100 -9.71 -8.58 -0.92
C TYR A 100 -10.98 -7.80 -0.52
N LEU A 101 -10.98 -6.48 -0.70
CA LEU A 101 -12.12 -5.62 -0.38
C LEU A 101 -13.36 -5.94 -1.21
N VAL A 102 -13.20 -6.20 -2.50
CA VAL A 102 -14.30 -6.61 -3.39
C VAL A 102 -14.86 -7.95 -2.92
N GLU A 103 -14.00 -8.93 -2.67
CA GLU A 103 -14.41 -10.30 -2.35
C GLU A 103 -15.00 -10.46 -0.95
N ASN A 104 -14.50 -9.72 0.04
CA ASN A 104 -14.77 -9.96 1.46
C ASN A 104 -15.65 -8.88 2.11
N HIS A 105 -15.74 -7.70 1.48
CA HIS A 105 -16.53 -6.57 1.97
C HIS A 105 -17.58 -6.09 0.95
N GLY A 106 -17.69 -6.76 -0.20
CA GLY A 106 -18.75 -6.52 -1.19
C GLY A 106 -18.70 -5.15 -1.87
N LEU A 107 -17.55 -4.47 -1.82
CA LEU A 107 -17.34 -3.18 -2.47
C LEU A 107 -17.24 -3.35 -3.99
N THR A 108 -17.63 -2.33 -4.76
CA THR A 108 -17.21 -2.27 -6.17
C THR A 108 -15.70 -2.05 -6.26
N ARG A 109 -15.09 -2.33 -7.41
CA ARG A 109 -13.64 -2.15 -7.60
C ARG A 109 -13.21 -0.70 -7.39
N GLU A 110 -14.04 0.25 -7.83
CA GLU A 110 -13.81 1.70 -7.66
C GLU A 110 -13.91 2.10 -6.19
N GLN A 111 -14.93 1.60 -5.48
CA GLN A 111 -15.09 1.85 -4.04
C GLN A 111 -13.92 1.28 -3.25
N ALA A 112 -13.54 0.03 -3.53
CA ALA A 112 -12.40 -0.63 -2.90
C ALA A 112 -11.10 0.14 -3.15
N TYR A 113 -10.88 0.65 -4.37
CA TYR A 113 -9.71 1.45 -4.69
C TYR A 113 -9.68 2.78 -3.94
N VAL A 114 -10.81 3.49 -3.84
CA VAL A 114 -10.90 4.73 -3.05
C VAL A 114 -10.65 4.46 -1.57
N VAL A 115 -11.25 3.41 -1.01
CA VAL A 115 -11.03 3.01 0.39
C VAL A 115 -9.56 2.67 0.63
N ALA A 116 -8.96 1.83 -0.21
CA ALA A 116 -7.54 1.48 -0.10
C ALA A 116 -6.64 2.72 -0.19
N SER A 117 -6.94 3.67 -1.08
CA SER A 117 -6.15 4.90 -1.21
C SER A 117 -6.21 5.81 0.01
N VAL A 118 -7.32 5.79 0.74
CA VAL A 118 -7.55 6.72 1.86
C VAL A 118 -7.16 6.11 3.20
N ALA A 119 -7.30 4.79 3.34
CA ALA A 119 -7.21 4.09 4.61
C ALA A 119 -6.09 3.04 4.68
N ALA A 120 -5.48 2.61 3.58
CA ALA A 120 -4.40 1.64 3.62
C ALA A 120 -3.02 2.31 3.69
N ASP A 121 -2.10 1.69 4.44
CA ASP A 121 -0.69 2.07 4.52
C ASP A 121 0.16 1.13 3.65
N LEU A 122 0.86 1.65 2.65
CA LEU A 122 1.94 0.96 1.93
C LEU A 122 3.24 1.01 2.73
N ARG A 123 3.71 -0.15 3.18
CA ARG A 123 4.94 -0.32 3.97
C ARG A 123 5.97 -1.12 3.19
N ILE A 124 7.19 -0.58 3.12
CA ILE A 124 8.33 -1.32 2.59
C ILE A 124 8.71 -2.39 3.62
N GLY A 125 8.50 -3.66 3.28
CA GLY A 125 8.78 -4.79 4.17
C GLY A 125 10.23 -5.23 4.12
N GLN A 126 10.81 -5.35 2.91
CA GLN A 126 12.24 -5.54 2.72
C GLN A 126 12.72 -4.94 1.39
N LEU A 127 14.03 -4.66 1.33
CA LEU A 127 14.75 -4.13 0.16
C LEU A 127 16.03 -4.92 -0.18
N VAL A 128 16.30 -6.04 0.49
CA VAL A 128 17.62 -6.69 0.44
C VAL A 128 17.61 -8.04 -0.26
N ASP A 129 16.43 -8.63 -0.49
CA ASP A 129 16.31 -9.95 -1.11
C ASP A 129 16.22 -9.82 -2.63
N VAL A 130 17.31 -9.34 -3.24
CA VAL A 130 17.42 -9.16 -4.70
C VAL A 130 17.12 -10.50 -5.43
N PRO A 131 16.27 -10.49 -6.48
CA PRO A 131 15.72 -9.34 -7.19
C PRO A 131 14.41 -8.75 -6.62
N ASN A 132 13.84 -9.34 -5.58
CA ASN A 132 12.47 -9.04 -5.16
C ASN A 132 12.45 -8.14 -3.93
N TYR A 133 12.04 -6.89 -4.10
CA TYR A 133 11.58 -6.08 -2.97
C TYR A 133 10.18 -6.52 -2.54
N LEU A 134 9.86 -6.32 -1.26
CA LEU A 134 8.54 -6.64 -0.72
C LEU A 134 7.90 -5.38 -0.16
N VAL A 135 6.66 -5.14 -0.58
CA VAL A 135 5.79 -4.09 -0.04
C VAL A 135 4.55 -4.75 0.54
N SER A 136 4.06 -4.22 1.66
CA SER A 136 2.78 -4.62 2.25
C SER A 136 1.78 -3.47 2.16
N ALA A 137 0.53 -3.74 1.79
CA ALA A 137 -0.57 -2.81 2.00
C ALA A 137 -1.30 -3.23 3.27
N VAL A 138 -1.36 -2.37 4.27
CA VAL A 138 -1.96 -2.63 5.58
C VAL A 138 -3.25 -1.84 5.71
N LEU A 139 -4.38 -2.51 5.90
CA LEU A 139 -5.68 -1.88 6.04
C LEU A 139 -6.25 -2.12 7.45
N PRO A 140 -6.57 -1.06 8.22
CA PRO A 140 -7.27 -1.18 9.49
C PRO A 140 -8.66 -1.80 9.27
N LEU A 141 -8.98 -2.90 9.96
CA LEU A 141 -10.29 -3.55 9.83
C LEU A 141 -11.38 -2.84 10.63
N THR A 142 -10.99 -1.99 11.58
CA THR A 142 -11.89 -1.18 12.40
C THR A 142 -12.68 -0.13 11.61
N ILE A 143 -12.38 0.07 10.32
CA ILE A 143 -13.16 0.95 9.43
C ILE A 143 -14.47 0.30 8.96
N PHE A 144 -14.66 -0.99 9.21
CA PHE A 144 -15.87 -1.74 8.83
C PHE A 144 -16.71 -2.09 10.06
N ASP A 145 -18.02 -1.88 9.97
CA ASP A 145 -18.97 -2.25 11.04
C ASP A 145 -19.21 -3.76 11.13
N GLN A 146 -19.00 -4.49 10.03
CA GLN A 146 -19.15 -5.94 9.97
C GLN A 146 -17.81 -6.60 9.63
N PRO A 147 -17.51 -7.76 10.22
CA PRO A 147 -16.32 -8.53 9.84
C PRO A 147 -16.45 -9.00 8.40
N ALA A 148 -15.30 -9.30 7.78
CA ALA A 148 -15.23 -9.91 6.45
C ALA A 148 -16.20 -11.11 6.33
N THR A 149 -16.90 -11.21 5.20
CA THR A 149 -17.83 -12.31 4.96
C THR A 149 -17.08 -13.65 4.99
N SER A 150 -17.29 -14.45 6.05
CA SER A 150 -16.67 -15.78 6.13
C SER A 150 -17.28 -16.69 5.06
N ARG A 151 -16.49 -17.12 4.08
CA ARG A 151 -16.84 -18.32 3.32
C ARG A 151 -16.65 -19.52 4.24
N SER A 152 -17.72 -20.23 4.57
CA SER A 152 -17.64 -21.53 5.22
C SER A 152 -16.86 -22.47 4.30
N VAL A 153 -15.62 -22.79 4.69
CA VAL A 153 -14.84 -23.83 4.02
C VAL A 153 -15.49 -25.16 4.35
N GLU A 154 -16.22 -25.75 3.39
CA GLU A 154 -16.57 -27.17 3.46
C GLU A 154 -15.28 -27.98 3.39
N VAL A 155 -14.79 -28.41 4.55
CA VAL A 155 -13.71 -29.40 4.62
C VAL A 155 -14.30 -30.70 4.10
N ALA A 156 -14.02 -31.02 2.83
CA ALA A 156 -14.36 -32.30 2.24
C ALA A 156 -13.70 -33.41 3.08
N LYS A 157 -14.53 -34.17 3.82
CA LYS A 157 -14.08 -35.37 4.53
C LYS A 157 -13.67 -36.40 3.47
N VAL A 158 -12.37 -36.60 3.30
CA VAL A 158 -11.85 -37.76 2.56
C VAL A 158 -11.97 -38.97 3.49
N SER A 159 -12.93 -39.85 3.20
CA SER A 159 -13.00 -41.16 3.84
C SER A 159 -11.96 -42.06 3.21
N ALA A 160 -11.03 -42.59 4.01
CA ALA A 160 -10.16 -43.68 3.59
C ALA A 160 -10.95 -45.00 3.72
N GLU A 161 -10.96 -45.79 2.64
CA GLU A 161 -11.27 -47.23 2.67
C GLU A 161 -10.07 -48.03 3.16
#